data_AF-A0A847AXX5-F1
#
_entry.id   AF-A0A847AXX5-F1
#
_cell.length_a   1.000
_cell.length_b   1.000
_cell.length_c   1.000
_cell.angle_alpha   90.00
_cell.angle_beta   90.00
_cell.angle_gamma   90.00
#
_symmetry.space_group_name_H-M   'P 1'
#
loop_
_entity.id
_entity.type
_entity.pdbx_description
1 polymer ?
#
loop_
_entity_poly.entity_id
_entity_poly.type
_entity_poly.pdbx_seq_one_letter_code
_entity_poly.pdbx_strand_id
1 'polypeptide(L)'
;MVNEEKIIDYLKKNYRDEIIYPESTDDIPTEKQLVYILTYEEDPIVLGRGKKIRARVIFDDTKTITKPHKKALLVRLYWLYGDKTKFKRYILDTTDPAKVEKELHAKFGGNKNDIPQEFKNKLFDGVEEGSRLELILQQAFFSSYDGLADIRKWNRHKLLDKSLLSQIKTKLKLVDLK
;
A
#
# COMPACT_ATOMS: atom_id res chain seq x y z
N MET A 1 26.74 -15.51 1.15
CA MET A 1 26.06 -14.21 0.97
C MET A 1 25.26 -14.31 -0.30
N VAL A 2 23.94 -14.43 -0.22
CA VAL A 2 23.09 -14.32 -1.41
C VAL A 2 23.05 -12.83 -1.73
N ASN A 3 23.55 -12.44 -2.90
CA ASN A 3 23.41 -11.08 -3.37
C ASN A 3 21.91 -10.91 -3.68
N GLU A 4 21.15 -10.30 -2.77
CA GLU A 4 19.75 -9.99 -3.01
C GLU A 4 19.71 -8.93 -4.13
N GLU A 5 19.49 -9.39 -5.36
CA GLU A 5 19.31 -8.52 -6.51
C GLU A 5 18.18 -7.53 -6.21
N LYS A 6 18.42 -6.24 -6.39
CA LYS A 6 17.38 -5.23 -6.16
C LYS A 6 16.32 -5.33 -7.25
N ILE A 7 15.06 -5.08 -6.90
CA ILE A 7 13.95 -5.17 -7.87
C ILE A 7 14.20 -4.28 -9.09
N ILE A 8 14.73 -3.06 -8.92
CA ILE A 8 15.00 -2.16 -10.04
C ILE A 8 16.06 -2.71 -11.01
N ASP A 9 17.09 -3.37 -10.51
CA ASP A 9 18.14 -3.95 -11.34
C ASP A 9 17.58 -5.13 -12.13
N TYR A 10 16.74 -5.95 -11.49
CA TYR A 10 16.00 -7.01 -12.15
C TYR A 10 15.07 -6.49 -13.24
N LEU A 11 14.30 -5.44 -12.94
CA LEU A 11 13.39 -4.85 -13.91
C LEU A 11 14.17 -4.32 -15.11
N LYS A 12 15.22 -3.53 -14.90
CA LYS A 12 16.05 -2.97 -15.98
C LYS A 12 16.72 -4.04 -16.83
N LYS A 13 17.04 -5.19 -16.25
CA LYS A 13 17.65 -6.32 -16.96
C LYS A 13 16.65 -7.11 -17.81
N ASN A 14 15.44 -7.34 -17.30
CA ASN A 14 14.49 -8.30 -17.90
C ASN A 14 13.31 -7.64 -18.63
N TYR A 15 13.00 -6.38 -18.32
CA TYR A 15 11.83 -5.66 -18.82
C TYR A 15 12.18 -4.23 -19.27
N ARG A 16 13.42 -3.99 -19.68
CA ARG A 16 13.97 -2.64 -19.95
C ARG A 16 13.04 -1.73 -20.76
N ASP A 17 12.50 -2.26 -21.85
CA ASP A 17 11.69 -1.51 -22.81
C ASP A 17 10.20 -1.46 -22.43
N GLU A 18 9.81 -2.16 -21.37
CA GLU A 18 8.44 -2.26 -20.85
C GLU A 18 8.23 -1.41 -19.58
N ILE A 19 9.29 -0.83 -19.02
CA ILE A 19 9.21 -0.02 -17.79
C ILE A 19 8.79 1.41 -18.10
N ILE A 20 7.72 1.83 -17.46
CA ILE A 20 7.28 3.22 -17.34
C ILE A 20 7.64 3.70 -15.94
N TYR A 21 8.18 4.92 -15.85
CA TYR A 21 8.47 5.64 -14.61
C TYR A 21 7.44 6.76 -14.43
N PRO A 22 6.26 6.47 -13.86
CA PRO A 22 5.17 7.44 -13.84
C PRO A 22 5.42 8.50 -12.77
N GLU A 23 5.28 9.78 -13.15
CA GLU A 23 5.38 10.92 -12.23
C GLU A 23 4.02 11.31 -11.67
N SER A 24 2.95 10.96 -12.40
CA SER A 24 1.57 11.24 -12.07
C SER A 24 0.63 10.07 -12.40
N THR A 25 -0.63 10.17 -11.96
CA THR A 25 -1.65 9.18 -12.33
C THR A 25 -2.02 9.22 -13.81
N ASP A 26 -1.69 10.29 -14.52
CA ASP A 26 -2.01 10.45 -15.94
C ASP A 26 -1.09 9.62 -16.82
N ASP A 27 0.13 9.37 -16.36
CA ASP A 27 1.13 8.50 -17.02
C ASP A 27 0.76 7.01 -16.98
N ILE A 28 -0.32 6.64 -16.27
CA ILE A 28 -0.78 5.26 -16.16
C ILE A 28 -1.65 4.90 -17.39
N PRO A 29 -1.26 3.89 -18.20
CA PRO A 29 -2.07 3.41 -19.31
C PRO A 29 -3.49 2.98 -18.89
N THR A 30 -4.51 3.34 -19.66
CA THR A 30 -5.94 3.11 -19.33
C THR A 30 -6.49 1.78 -19.82
N GLU A 31 -6.11 1.36 -21.03
CA GLU A 31 -6.86 0.34 -21.78
C GLU A 31 -6.52 -1.11 -21.43
N LYS A 32 -5.38 -1.35 -20.78
CA LYS A 32 -4.84 -2.70 -20.54
C LYS A 32 -4.57 -3.00 -19.08
N GLN A 33 -4.35 -4.28 -18.80
CA GLN A 33 -3.80 -4.70 -17.52
C GLN A 33 -2.31 -4.38 -17.49
N LEU A 34 -1.84 -3.97 -16.33
CA LEU A 34 -0.47 -3.57 -16.08
C LEU A 34 0.02 -4.27 -14.82
N VAL A 35 1.34 -4.38 -14.66
CA VAL A 35 1.94 -4.61 -13.36
C VAL A 35 2.35 -3.27 -12.79
N TYR A 36 1.92 -2.96 -11.57
CA TYR A 36 2.23 -1.70 -10.88
C TYR A 36 3.00 -1.99 -9.59
N ILE A 37 4.03 -1.18 -9.36
CA ILE A 37 5.00 -1.40 -8.29
C ILE A 37 5.25 -0.09 -7.57
N LEU A 38 5.12 -0.11 -6.24
CA LEU A 38 5.62 0.92 -5.35
C LEU A 38 6.68 0.29 -4.46
N THR A 39 7.86 0.89 -4.46
CA THR A 39 8.95 0.52 -3.57
C THR A 39 9.17 1.60 -2.52
N TYR A 40 9.68 1.19 -1.35
CA TYR A 40 10.22 2.07 -0.33
C TYR A 40 11.58 1.50 0.08
N GLU A 41 12.65 2.31 0.00
CA GLU A 41 14.02 1.79 0.20
C GLU A 41 14.36 0.61 -0.72
N GLU A 42 13.83 0.63 -1.94
CA GLU A 42 14.02 -0.41 -2.97
C GLU A 42 13.25 -1.73 -2.71
N ASP A 43 12.64 -1.89 -1.54
CA ASP A 43 11.76 -3.02 -1.24
C ASP A 43 10.34 -2.79 -1.77
N PRO A 44 9.72 -3.77 -2.45
CA PRO A 44 8.36 -3.63 -2.95
C PRO A 44 7.34 -3.69 -1.80
N ILE A 45 6.72 -2.55 -1.51
CA ILE A 45 5.60 -2.44 -0.56
C ILE A 45 4.25 -2.63 -1.26
N VAL A 46 4.19 -2.29 -2.55
CA VAL A 46 3.08 -2.66 -3.44
C VAL A 46 3.69 -3.31 -4.66
N LEU A 47 3.25 -4.54 -4.91
CA LEU A 47 3.37 -5.21 -6.18
C LEU A 47 1.98 -5.78 -6.47
N GLY A 48 1.48 -5.54 -7.68
CA GLY A 48 0.18 -6.06 -8.07
C GLY A 48 -0.11 -5.83 -9.55
N ARG A 49 -1.22 -6.42 -9.99
CA ARG A 49 -1.70 -6.36 -11.35
C ARG A 49 -3.10 -5.77 -11.44
N GLY A 50 -3.36 -4.99 -12.47
CA GLY A 50 -4.69 -4.49 -12.76
C GLY A 50 -4.71 -3.34 -13.77
N LYS A 51 -5.91 -2.80 -14.01
CA LYS A 51 -6.09 -1.59 -14.81
C LYS A 51 -5.73 -0.33 -14.02
N LYS A 52 -5.68 0.82 -14.69
CA LYS A 52 -5.39 2.15 -14.12
C LYS A 52 -6.02 2.39 -12.75
N ILE A 53 -7.30 2.08 -12.57
CA ILE A 53 -8.02 2.35 -11.32
C ILE A 53 -7.39 1.68 -10.10
N ARG A 54 -6.79 0.48 -10.27
CA ARG A 54 -6.07 -0.22 -9.19
C ARG A 54 -4.63 0.27 -9.07
N ALA A 55 -3.97 0.51 -10.20
CA ALA A 55 -2.59 0.97 -10.25
C ALA A 55 -2.38 2.32 -9.56
N ARG A 56 -3.42 3.17 -9.51
CA ARG A 56 -3.41 4.46 -8.78
C ARG A 56 -2.97 4.35 -7.33
N VAL A 57 -3.08 3.18 -6.69
CA VAL A 57 -2.61 2.99 -5.31
C VAL A 57 -1.14 3.36 -5.12
N ILE A 58 -0.29 3.25 -6.15
CA ILE A 58 1.13 3.63 -6.04
C ILE A 58 1.31 5.16 -5.90
N PHE A 59 0.25 5.93 -6.13
CA PHE A 59 0.15 7.38 -5.93
C PHE A 59 -0.69 7.78 -4.72
N ASP A 60 -1.21 6.82 -3.94
CA ASP A 60 -1.91 7.14 -2.70
C ASP A 60 -0.97 7.88 -1.74
N ASP A 61 -1.54 8.75 -0.92
CA ASP A 61 -0.82 9.53 0.08
C ASP A 61 -1.70 9.79 1.32
N THR A 62 -1.32 10.79 2.14
CA THR A 62 -2.11 11.16 3.33
C THR A 62 -3.49 11.79 3.03
N LYS A 63 -3.74 12.23 1.79
CA LYS A 63 -4.97 12.91 1.34
C LYS A 63 -5.74 12.11 0.29
N THR A 64 -5.04 11.38 -0.56
CA THR A 64 -5.56 10.56 -1.66
C THR A 64 -5.54 9.09 -1.28
N ILE A 65 -6.68 8.41 -1.43
CA ILE A 65 -6.82 6.98 -1.16
C ILE A 65 -7.55 6.33 -2.34
N THR A 66 -6.92 5.34 -2.95
CA THR A 66 -7.51 4.49 -4.00
C THR A 66 -8.46 3.49 -3.34
N LYS A 67 -9.76 3.62 -3.63
CA LYS A 67 -10.81 2.78 -3.05
C LYS A 67 -11.38 1.81 -4.08
N PRO A 68 -11.69 0.55 -3.71
CA PRO A 68 -11.18 -0.21 -2.56
C PRO A 68 -9.86 -0.92 -2.93
N HIS A 69 -8.76 -0.62 -2.23
CA HIS A 69 -7.48 -1.28 -2.47
C HIS A 69 -6.87 -1.82 -1.18
N LYS A 70 -6.53 -3.12 -1.16
CA LYS A 70 -5.99 -3.82 0.02
C LYS A 70 -4.76 -3.19 0.64
N LYS A 71 -3.87 -2.67 -0.20
CA LYS A 71 -2.64 -2.02 0.24
C LYS A 71 -2.78 -0.52 0.48
N ALA A 72 -3.97 0.08 0.38
CA ALA A 72 -4.15 1.52 0.59
C ALA A 72 -3.76 1.95 2.02
N LEU A 73 -4.16 1.18 3.03
CA LEU A 73 -3.75 1.44 4.41
C LEU A 73 -2.23 1.29 4.59
N LEU A 74 -1.62 0.26 3.96
CA LEU A 74 -0.18 0.05 3.98
C LEU A 74 0.57 1.27 3.42
N VAL A 75 0.23 1.69 2.19
CA VAL A 75 0.83 2.87 1.54
C VAL A 75 0.69 4.11 2.41
N ARG A 76 -0.49 4.31 3.01
CA ARG A 76 -0.74 5.42 3.92
C ARG A 76 0.19 5.41 5.13
N LEU A 77 0.42 4.25 5.75
CA LEU A 77 1.30 4.15 6.92
C LEU A 77 2.75 4.49 6.56
N TYR A 78 3.23 4.05 5.40
CA TYR A 78 4.54 4.46 4.88
C TYR A 78 4.62 5.98 4.65
N TRP A 79 3.55 6.61 4.13
CA TRP A 79 3.50 8.06 3.96
C TRP A 79 3.45 8.85 5.27
N LEU A 80 2.84 8.27 6.31
CA LEU A 80 2.72 8.92 7.62
C LEU A 80 4.01 8.88 8.41
N TYR A 81 4.75 7.77 8.32
CA TYR A 81 5.85 7.49 9.24
C TYR A 81 7.22 7.32 8.58
N GLY A 82 7.26 7.10 7.26
CA GLY A 82 8.47 6.94 6.47
C GLY A 82 8.94 8.21 5.78
N ASP A 83 10.12 8.13 5.18
CA ASP A 83 10.72 9.19 4.39
C ASP A 83 10.17 9.17 2.96
N LYS A 84 9.51 10.27 2.60
CA LYS A 84 8.82 10.46 1.31
C LYS A 84 9.77 10.44 0.10
N THR A 85 11.05 10.72 0.31
CA THR A 85 12.06 10.72 -0.76
C THR A 85 12.45 9.29 -1.19
N LYS A 86 12.11 8.28 -0.38
CA LYS A 86 12.52 6.89 -0.59
C LYS A 86 11.54 6.08 -1.44
N PHE A 87 10.42 6.67 -1.84
CA PHE A 87 9.45 6.00 -2.70
C PHE A 87 9.89 6.04 -4.16
N LYS A 88 9.80 4.89 -4.84
CA LYS A 88 9.93 4.83 -6.30
C LYS A 88 8.77 4.02 -6.89
N ARG A 89 8.28 4.49 -8.03
CA ARG A 89 7.12 3.95 -8.74
C ARG A 89 7.55 3.36 -10.06
N TYR A 90 6.99 2.20 -10.40
CA TYR A 90 7.21 1.55 -11.68
C TYR A 90 5.90 0.98 -12.20
N ILE A 91 5.73 1.05 -13.51
CA ILE A 91 4.68 0.32 -14.23
C ILE A 91 5.38 -0.54 -15.27
N LEU A 92 5.00 -1.81 -15.36
CA LEU A 92 5.39 -2.66 -16.47
C LEU A 92 4.20 -2.79 -17.41
N ASP A 93 4.44 -2.32 -18.62
CA ASP A 93 3.50 -2.40 -19.71
C ASP A 93 3.82 -3.61 -20.60
N THR A 94 3.48 -4.79 -20.08
CA THR A 94 3.85 -6.07 -20.68
C THR A 94 2.68 -6.74 -21.39
N THR A 95 2.98 -7.68 -22.29
CA THR A 95 1.98 -8.48 -23.01
C THR A 95 1.31 -9.53 -22.13
N ASP A 96 2.01 -10.03 -21.09
CA ASP A 96 1.47 -10.98 -20.11
C ASP A 96 1.69 -10.49 -18.65
N PRO A 97 0.87 -9.52 -18.19
CA PRO A 97 0.97 -8.99 -16.83
C PRO A 97 0.79 -10.06 -15.74
N ALA A 98 0.06 -11.15 -16.04
CA ALA A 98 -0.24 -12.20 -15.07
C ALA A 98 1.01 -12.99 -14.72
N LYS A 99 1.76 -13.41 -15.75
CA LYS A 99 3.00 -14.14 -15.60
C LYS A 99 4.06 -13.29 -14.90
N VAL A 100 4.22 -12.04 -15.33
CA VAL A 100 5.20 -11.11 -14.76
C VAL A 100 4.93 -10.83 -13.28
N GLU A 101 3.68 -10.55 -12.90
CA GLU A 101 3.33 -10.31 -11.49
C GLU A 101 3.60 -11.54 -10.61
N LYS A 102 3.26 -12.74 -11.07
CA LYS A 102 3.55 -13.98 -10.35
C LYS A 102 5.04 -14.21 -10.16
N GLU A 103 5.84 -13.96 -11.19
CA GLU A 103 7.29 -14.09 -11.17
C GLU A 103 7.92 -13.10 -10.17
N LEU A 104 7.54 -11.83 -10.24
CA LEU A 104 8.04 -10.80 -9.34
C LEU A 104 7.63 -11.07 -7.89
N HIS A 105 6.42 -11.58 -7.65
CA HIS A 105 5.99 -11.98 -6.32
C HIS A 105 6.80 -13.16 -5.77
N ALA A 106 7.12 -14.15 -6.60
CA ALA A 106 7.94 -15.28 -6.19
C ALA A 106 9.36 -14.86 -5.82
N LYS A 107 9.89 -13.82 -6.48
CA LYS A 107 11.27 -13.36 -6.28
C LYS A 107 11.43 -12.32 -5.18
N PHE A 108 10.58 -11.30 -5.15
CA PHE A 108 10.72 -10.13 -4.26
C PHE A 108 9.62 -10.04 -3.20
N GLY A 109 8.65 -10.96 -3.21
CA GLY A 109 7.52 -10.89 -2.30
C GLY A 109 6.61 -9.71 -2.63
N GLY A 110 6.41 -8.80 -1.69
CA GLY A 110 5.49 -7.66 -1.89
C GLY A 110 4.01 -7.99 -1.69
N ASN A 111 3.65 -9.17 -1.17
CA ASN A 111 2.30 -9.52 -0.71
C ASN A 111 2.13 -9.53 0.82
N LYS A 112 3.20 -9.21 1.55
CA LYS A 112 3.15 -9.13 3.01
C LYS A 112 2.50 -7.82 3.42
N ASN A 113 1.52 -7.90 4.32
CA ASN A 113 1.03 -6.76 5.06
C ASN A 113 1.94 -6.57 6.28
N ASP A 114 3.17 -6.12 6.04
CA ASP A 114 4.12 -5.82 7.11
C ASP A 114 4.66 -4.41 6.96
N ILE A 115 4.88 -3.77 8.10
CA ILE A 115 5.45 -2.43 8.21
C ILE A 115 6.65 -2.51 9.17
N PRO A 116 7.68 -1.66 8.98
CA PRO A 116 8.79 -1.57 9.91
C PRO A 116 8.30 -1.45 11.36
N GLN A 117 9.01 -2.08 12.30
CA GLN A 117 8.65 -2.03 13.72
C GLN A 117 8.56 -0.59 14.23
N GLU A 118 9.40 0.31 13.72
CA GLU A 118 9.32 1.74 14.00
C GLU A 118 7.95 2.35 13.67
N PHE A 119 7.34 1.95 12.55
CA PHE A 119 6.03 2.43 12.14
C PHE A 119 4.94 1.85 13.03
N LYS A 120 5.08 0.58 13.46
CA LYS A 120 4.18 -0.03 14.46
C LYS A 120 4.25 0.74 15.77
N ASN A 121 5.45 1.01 16.28
CA ASN A 121 5.66 1.76 17.51
C ASN A 121 5.00 3.15 17.43
N LYS A 122 5.18 3.88 16.32
CA LYS A 122 4.53 5.19 16.09
C LYS A 122 3.00 5.07 16.01
N LEU A 123 2.49 4.04 15.34
CA LEU A 123 1.03 3.81 15.22
C LEU A 123 0.40 3.54 16.59
N PHE A 124 1.02 2.70 17.41
CA PHE A 124 0.51 2.26 18.71
C PHE A 124 1.02 3.08 19.91
N ASP A 125 1.78 4.15 19.69
CA ASP A 125 2.27 5.02 20.76
C ASP A 125 1.13 5.58 21.63
N GLY A 126 1.15 5.35 22.94
CA GLY A 126 0.05 5.74 23.84
C GLY A 126 -1.28 5.01 23.58
N VAL A 127 -1.27 3.89 22.85
CA VAL A 127 -2.40 2.95 22.79
C VAL A 127 -2.17 1.87 23.83
N GLU A 128 -3.15 1.69 24.71
CA GLU A 128 -3.13 0.62 25.72
C GLU A 128 -3.21 -0.76 25.06
N GLU A 129 -2.37 -1.69 25.51
CA GLU A 129 -2.35 -3.09 25.06
C GLU A 129 -3.66 -3.79 25.43
N GLY A 130 -4.23 -4.56 24.51
CA GLY A 130 -5.52 -5.20 24.63
C GLY A 130 -6.72 -4.25 24.49
N SER A 131 -6.49 -2.95 24.30
CA SER A 131 -7.58 -1.98 24.15
C SER A 131 -8.38 -2.20 22.86
N ARG A 132 -9.64 -1.74 22.86
CA ARG A 132 -10.48 -1.77 21.65
C ARG A 132 -9.84 -1.02 20.47
N LEU A 133 -9.09 0.06 20.74
CA LEU A 133 -8.39 0.80 19.71
C LEU A 133 -7.29 -0.06 19.07
N GLU A 134 -6.48 -0.72 19.89
CA GLU A 134 -5.41 -1.58 19.40
C GLU A 134 -5.95 -2.67 18.48
N LEU A 135 -6.94 -3.43 18.96
CA LEU A 135 -7.54 -4.54 18.23
C LEU A 135 -8.12 -4.10 16.88
N ILE A 136 -8.78 -2.95 16.83
CA ILE A 136 -9.38 -2.42 15.60
C ILE A 136 -8.31 -1.97 14.62
N LEU A 137 -7.24 -1.31 15.08
CA LEU A 137 -6.12 -0.91 14.24
C LEU A 137 -5.39 -2.13 13.68
N GLN A 138 -5.14 -3.16 14.51
CA GLN A 138 -4.55 -4.43 14.08
C GLN A 138 -5.44 -5.13 13.05
N GLN A 139 -6.75 -5.23 13.30
CA GLN A 139 -7.69 -5.87 12.39
C GLN A 139 -7.77 -5.14 11.04
N ALA A 140 -7.79 -3.80 11.06
CA ALA A 140 -7.74 -3.01 9.83
C ALA A 140 -6.43 -3.24 9.06
N PHE A 141 -5.30 -3.30 9.76
CA PHE A 141 -3.98 -3.55 9.15
C PHE A 141 -3.88 -4.93 8.48
N PHE A 142 -4.43 -5.96 9.10
CA PHE A 142 -4.46 -7.32 8.56
C PHE A 142 -5.66 -7.62 7.64
N SER A 143 -6.46 -6.61 7.29
CA SER A 143 -7.62 -6.79 6.41
C SER A 143 -7.23 -7.48 5.10
N SER A 144 -8.02 -8.50 4.73
CA SER A 144 -7.92 -9.18 3.45
C SER A 144 -8.48 -8.36 2.28
N TYR A 145 -9.24 -7.29 2.58
CA TYR A 145 -9.93 -6.44 1.60
C TYR A 145 -9.34 -5.04 1.49
N ASP A 146 -9.64 -4.13 2.42
CA ASP A 146 -9.16 -2.75 2.51
C ASP A 146 -9.48 -2.29 3.93
N GLY A 147 -8.45 -2.17 4.79
CA GLY A 147 -8.63 -1.80 6.19
C GLY A 147 -9.35 -0.46 6.39
N LEU A 148 -9.18 0.49 5.46
CA LEU A 148 -9.91 1.77 5.52
C LEU A 148 -11.38 1.60 5.13
N ALA A 149 -11.69 0.67 4.24
CA ALA A 149 -13.08 0.31 3.93
C ALA A 149 -13.76 -0.41 5.10
N ASP A 150 -13.05 -1.29 5.80
CA ASP A 150 -13.56 -1.97 6.99
C ASP A 150 -13.86 -0.98 8.12
N ILE A 151 -12.93 -0.05 8.41
CA ILE A 151 -13.18 1.02 9.40
C ILE A 151 -14.44 1.84 9.04
N ARG A 152 -14.60 2.22 7.76
CA ARG A 152 -15.82 2.92 7.29
C ARG A 152 -17.07 2.06 7.50
N LYS A 153 -17.00 0.77 7.19
CA LYS A 153 -18.11 -0.16 7.37
C LYS A 153 -18.49 -0.29 8.84
N TRP A 154 -17.52 -0.51 9.74
CA TRP A 154 -17.75 -0.60 11.18
C TRP A 154 -18.37 0.69 11.74
N ASN A 155 -17.92 1.85 11.27
CA ASN A 155 -18.54 3.14 11.61
C ASN A 155 -20.01 3.21 11.17
N ARG A 156 -20.33 2.86 9.91
CA ARG A 156 -21.71 2.87 9.41
C ARG A 156 -22.65 1.94 10.19
N HIS A 157 -22.12 0.81 10.66
CA HIS A 157 -22.87 -0.14 11.50
C HIS A 157 -22.85 0.23 12.99
N LYS A 158 -22.36 1.43 13.37
CA LYS A 158 -22.31 1.91 14.76
C LYS A 158 -21.52 1.01 15.72
N LEU A 159 -20.55 0.26 15.19
CA LEU A 159 -19.64 -0.57 16.00
C LEU A 159 -18.52 0.28 16.63
N LEU A 160 -18.27 1.46 16.07
CA LEU A 160 -17.31 2.45 16.57
C LEU A 160 -18.06 3.58 17.25
N ASP A 161 -17.84 3.78 18.54
CA ASP A 161 -18.32 4.98 19.23
C ASP A 161 -17.51 6.22 18.79
N LYS A 162 -18.01 7.42 19.12
CA LYS A 162 -17.39 8.68 18.69
C LYS A 162 -15.96 8.86 19.22
N SER A 163 -15.69 8.40 20.43
CA SER A 163 -14.36 8.51 21.05
C SER A 163 -13.36 7.62 20.29
N LEU A 164 -13.71 6.35 20.11
CA LEU A 164 -12.90 5.37 19.39
C LEU A 164 -12.66 5.79 17.95
N LEU A 165 -13.69 6.27 17.26
CA LEU A 165 -13.55 6.80 15.90
C LEU A 165 -12.59 8.00 15.85
N SER A 166 -12.68 8.92 16.81
CA SER A 166 -11.78 10.08 16.90
C SER A 166 -10.33 9.65 17.09
N GLN A 167 -10.08 8.65 17.94
CA GLN A 167 -8.76 8.09 18.16
C GLN A 167 -8.20 7.43 16.89
N ILE A 168 -9.00 6.59 16.21
CA ILE A 168 -8.62 5.98 14.92
C ILE A 168 -8.28 7.05 13.88
N LYS A 169 -9.14 8.08 13.75
CA LYS A 169 -8.90 9.20 12.83
C LYS A 169 -7.61 9.93 13.15
N THR A 170 -7.31 10.14 14.42
CA THR A 170 -6.07 10.79 14.87
C THR A 170 -4.85 9.96 14.49
N LYS A 171 -4.86 8.66 14.82
CA LYS A 171 -3.77 7.73 14.52
C LYS A 171 -3.49 7.57 13.02
N LEU A 172 -4.54 7.55 12.21
CA LEU A 172 -4.42 7.41 10.77
C LEU A 172 -4.45 8.76 10.03
N LYS A 173 -4.46 9.89 10.75
CA LYS A 173 -4.64 11.27 10.24
C LYS A 173 -5.76 11.38 9.20
N LEU A 174 -6.92 10.77 9.46
CA LEU A 174 -8.05 10.72 8.53
C LEU A 174 -8.93 11.96 8.70
N VAL A 175 -9.06 12.74 7.62
CA VAL A 175 -9.85 13.99 7.63
C VAL A 175 -11.35 13.68 7.54
N ASP A 176 -11.75 12.66 6.78
CA ASP A 176 -13.15 12.23 6.65
C ASP A 176 -13.29 10.71 6.54
N LEU A 177 -14.13 10.14 7.41
CA LEU A 177 -14.64 8.76 7.32
C LEU A 177 -16.15 8.85 7.11
N LYS A 178 -16.56 9.26 5.91
CA LYS A 178 -17.95 9.10 5.44
C LYS A 178 -18.17 7.65 4.98
#